data_AF-A0A0C2ZTW6-F1
#
_entry.id   AF-A0A0C2ZTW6-F1
#
_cell.length_a   1.000
_cell.length_b   1.000
_cell.length_c   1.000
_cell.angle_alpha   90.00
_cell.angle_beta   90.00
_cell.angle_gamma   90.00
#
_symmetry.space_group_name_H-M   'P 1'
#
loop_
_entity.id
_entity.type
_entity.pdbx_description
1 polymer ?
#
loop_
_entity_poly.entity_id
_entity_poly.type
_entity_poly.pdbx_seq_one_letter_code
_entity_poly.pdbx_strand_id
1 'polypeptide(L)' 'LVFRNLIAFIAQAQHTLLDIHALLDFIEILHPLLISPPSKPVSVNPTWMGCFMKDTQICEVLYLAGVPVWLVRDEQFIP' A
#
# COMPACT_ATOMS: atom_id res chain seq x y z
N LEU A 1 17.29 30.83 -2.31
CA LEU A 1 17.27 29.82 -3.40
C LEU A 1 17.95 28.51 -3.01
N VAL A 2 19.21 28.52 -2.52
CA VAL A 2 19.96 27.30 -2.16
C VAL A 2 19.25 26.41 -1.12
N PHE A 3 18.71 26.99 -0.05
CA PHE A 3 18.01 26.24 1.01
C PHE A 3 16.77 25.49 0.50
N ARG A 4 15.94 26.15 -0.33
CA ARG A 4 14.76 25.53 -0.95
C ARG A 4 15.14 24.36 -1.86
N ASN A 5 16.20 24.53 -2.65
CA ASN A 5 16.69 23.48 -3.55
C ASN A 5 17.25 22.28 -2.76
N LEU A 6 17.94 22.54 -1.64
CA LEU A 6 18.42 21.48 -0.74
C LEU A 6 17.26 20.68 -0.14
N ILE A 7 16.21 21.35 0.35
CA ILE A 7 15.01 20.67 0.87
C ILE A 7 14.35 19.81 -0.21
N ALA A 8 14.17 20.36 -1.42
CA ALA A 8 13.59 19.62 -2.53
C ALA A 8 14.42 18.38 -2.89
N PHE A 9 15.75 18.50 -2.91
CA PHE A 9 16.64 17.37 -3.16
C PHE A 9 16.53 16.29 -2.08
N ILE A 10 16.53 16.68 -0.80
CA ILE A 10 16.37 15.74 0.31
C ILE A 10 15.02 15.03 0.24
N ALA A 11 13.93 15.77 0.00
CA ALA A 11 12.59 15.21 -0.13
C ALA A 11 12.52 14.21 -1.29
N GLN A 12 13.14 14.53 -2.43
CA GLN A 12 13.19 13.63 -3.58
C GLN A 12 13.99 12.35 -3.25
N ALA A 13 15.15 12.49 -2.60
CA ALA A 13 15.95 11.34 -2.20
C ALA A 13 15.20 10.45 -1.19
N GLN A 14 14.53 11.04 -0.20
CA GLN A 14 13.71 10.32 0.77
C GLN A 14 12.55 9.58 0.08
N HIS A 15 11.84 10.25 -0.82
CA HIS A 15 10.76 9.64 -1.59
C HIS A 15 11.25 8.45 -2.41
N THR A 16 12.35 8.61 -3.16
CA THR A 16 12.91 7.52 -3.96
C THR A 16 13.37 6.34 -3.10
N LEU A 17 13.94 6.57 -1.92
CA LEU A 17 14.29 5.49 -1.00
C LEU A 17 13.05 4.77 -0.46
N LEU A 18 11.98 5.50 -0.15
CA LEU A 18 10.70 4.92 0.27
C LEU A 18 10.07 4.09 -0.85
N ASP A 19 10.12 4.56 -2.11
CA ASP A 19 9.62 3.81 -3.26
C ASP A 19 10.37 2.49 -3.46
N ILE A 20 11.71 2.52 -3.33
CA ILE A 20 12.53 1.31 -3.42
C ILE A 20 12.18 0.34 -2.29
N HIS A 21 12.04 0.83 -1.05
CA HIS A 21 11.64 -0.02 0.06
C HIS A 21 10.24 -0.62 -0.14
N ALA A 22 9.27 0.18 -0.60
CA ALA A 22 7.93 -0.30 -0.89
C ALA A 22 7.94 -1.37 -2.00
N LEU A 23 8.78 -1.21 -3.02
CA LEU A 23 8.94 -2.21 -4.08
C LEU A 23 9.55 -3.52 -3.57
N LEU A 24 10.56 -3.44 -2.70
CA LEU A 24 11.14 -4.64 -2.09
C LEU A 24 10.13 -5.37 -1.20
N ASP A 25 9.42 -4.65 -0.33
CA ASP A 25 8.33 -5.21 0.47
C ASP A 25 7.26 -5.86 -0.41
N PHE A 26 6.92 -5.23 -1.53
CA PHE A 26 5.96 -5.79 -2.47
C PHE A 26 6.46 -7.12 -3.05
N ILE A 27 7.70 -7.18 -3.54
CA ILE A 27 8.24 -8.38 -4.19
C ILE A 27 8.44 -9.51 -3.19
N GLU A 28 8.99 -9.21 -2.01
CA GLU A 28 9.41 -10.22 -1.03
C GLU A 28 8.25 -10.70 -0.15
N ILE A 29 7.28 -9.83 0.15
CA ILE A 29 6.23 -10.11 1.14
C ILE A 29 4.85 -10.18 0.48
N LEU A 30 4.44 -9.13 -0.25
CA LEU A 30 3.06 -9.04 -0.75
C LEU A 30 2.82 -9.96 -1.94
N HIS A 31 3.69 -9.95 -2.94
CA HIS A 31 3.50 -10.67 -4.18
C HIS A 31 3.27 -12.19 -3.98
N PRO A 32 4.01 -12.89 -3.11
CA PRO A 32 3.69 -14.27 -2.76
C PRO A 32 2.28 -14.46 -2.16
N LEU A 33 1.86 -13.54 -1.28
CA LEU A 33 0.53 -13.56 -0.67
C LEU A 33 -0.58 -13.24 -1.67
N LEU A 34 -0.30 -12.46 -2.72
CA LEU A 34 -1.27 -12.21 -3.79
C LEU A 34 -1.44 -13.43 -4.71
N ILE A 35 -0.34 -14.14 -5.01
CA ILE A 35 -0.37 -15.35 -5.86
C ILE A 35 -1.07 -16.51 -5.14
N SER A 36 -0.81 -16.67 -3.85
CA SER A 36 -1.41 -17.72 -3.04
C SER A 36 -2.00 -17.12 -1.75
N PRO A 37 -3.20 -16.51 -1.83
CA PRO A 37 -3.82 -15.85 -0.69
C PRO A 37 -4.02 -16.79 0.51
N PRO A 38 -3.76 -16.31 1.72
CA PRO A 38 -4.00 -17.08 2.92
C PRO A 38 -5.51 -17.23 3.16
N SER A 39 -5.91 -18.32 3.82
CA SER A 39 -7.32 -18.57 4.18
C SER A 39 -7.83 -17.67 5.31
N LYS A 40 -6.94 -16.98 6.01
CA LYS A 40 -7.23 -16.03 7.08
C LYS A 40 -6.36 -14.78 6.91
N PRO A 41 -6.83 -13.60 7.34
CA PRO A 41 -6.04 -12.39 7.26
C PRO A 41 -4.73 -12.49 8.03
N VAL A 42 -3.64 -12.09 7.38
CA VAL A 42 -2.35 -11.84 8.03
C VAL A 42 -2.48 -10.60 8.92
N SER A 43 -1.69 -10.54 10.00
CA SER A 43 -1.64 -9.36 10.86
C SER A 43 -1.30 -8.11 10.05
N VAL A 44 -2.09 -7.05 10.23
CA VAL A 44 -1.86 -5.79 9.52
C VAL A 44 -0.50 -5.22 9.87
N ASN A 45 0.28 -4.85 8.85
CA ASN A 45 1.52 -4.13 9.05
C ASN A 45 1.23 -2.62 9.17
N PRO A 46 1.41 -2.00 10.35
CA PRO A 46 1.11 -0.58 10.54
C PRO A 46 2.09 0.36 9.85
N THR A 47 3.24 -0.13 9.34
CA THR A 47 4.21 0.69 8.63
C THR A 47 3.88 0.85 7.15
N TRP A 48 2.99 0.01 6.61
CA TRP A 48 2.60 0.10 5.22
C TRP A 48 1.58 1.22 4.98
N MET A 49 1.75 1.91 3.86
CA MET A 49 0.72 2.80 3.36
C MET A 49 -0.43 1.93 2.86
N GLY A 50 -1.62 2.16 3.40
CA GLY A 50 -2.81 1.50 2.92
C GLY A 50 -3.33 2.07 1.59
N CYS A 51 -4.38 1.47 1.05
CA CYS A 51 -4.95 1.89 -0.23
C CYS A 51 -6.48 2.07 -0.19
N PHE A 52 -6.96 3.00 -1.01
CA PHE A 52 -8.38 3.19 -1.30
C PHE A 52 -8.69 2.54 -2.65
N MET A 53 -9.63 1.60 -2.67
CA MET A 53 -9.96 0.83 -3.86
C MET A 53 -11.47 0.72 -4.01
N LYS A 54 -11.97 0.68 -5.24
CA LYS A 54 -13.40 0.40 -5.52
C LYS A 54 -13.67 -1.08 -5.78
N ASP A 55 -12.64 -1.83 -6.15
CA ASP A 55 -12.73 -3.24 -6.50
C ASP A 55 -12.70 -4.09 -5.23
N THR A 56 -13.84 -4.71 -4.91
CA THR A 56 -14.00 -5.57 -3.73
C THR A 56 -13.07 -6.79 -3.76
N GLN A 57 -12.81 -7.38 -4.93
CA GLN A 57 -11.95 -8.57 -5.04
C GLN A 57 -10.50 -8.22 -4.71
N ILE A 58 -10.02 -7.10 -5.26
CA ILE A 58 -8.67 -6.59 -4.94
C ILE A 58 -8.58 -6.21 -3.45
N CYS A 59 -9.60 -5.55 -2.90
CA CYS A 59 -9.67 -5.24 -1.48
C CYS A 59 -9.57 -6.49 -0.61
N GLU A 60 -10.30 -7.55 -0.95
CA GLU A 60 -10.31 -8.79 -0.17
C GLU A 60 -8.93 -9.45 -0.17
N VAL A 61 -8.28 -9.56 -1.32
CA VAL A 61 -6.93 -10.15 -1.42
C VAL A 61 -5.92 -9.32 -0.62
N LEU A 62 -5.97 -7.99 -0.72
CA LEU A 62 -5.09 -7.09 0.05
C LEU A 62 -5.35 -7.17 1.56
N TYR A 63 -6.61 -7.25 1.96
CA TYR A 63 -7.00 -7.46 3.35
C TYR A 63 -6.47 -8.78 3.89
N LEU A 64 -6.58 -9.87 3.11
CA LEU A 64 -6.04 -11.18 3.48
C LEU A 64 -4.51 -11.13 3.61
N ALA A 65 -3.83 -10.34 2.77
CA ALA A 65 -2.39 -10.12 2.84
C ALA A 65 -1.94 -9.19 3.99
N GLY A 66 -2.87 -8.65 4.80
CA GLY A 66 -2.53 -7.75 5.90
C GLY A 66 -2.22 -6.31 5.46
N VAL A 67 -2.58 -5.93 4.24
CA VAL A 67 -2.46 -4.54 3.77
C VAL A 67 -3.65 -3.73 4.31
N PRO A 68 -3.43 -2.54 4.92
CA PRO A 68 -4.54 -1.66 5.25
C PRO A 68 -5.29 -1.24 3.98
N VAL A 69 -6.59 -1.50 3.90
CA VAL A 69 -7.38 -1.24 2.70
C VAL A 69 -8.75 -0.69 3.04
N TRP A 70 -9.19 0.30 2.26
CA TRP A 70 -10.50 0.93 2.37
C TRP A 70 -11.27 0.75 1.07
N LEU A 71 -12.37 0.00 1.14
CA LEU A 71 -13.30 -0.14 0.02
C LEU A 71 -14.13 1.15 -0.12
N VAL A 72 -13.90 1.87 -1.20
CA VAL A 72 -14.67 3.06 -1.58
C VAL A 72 -15.91 2.58 -2.33
N ARG A 73 -17.05 2.56 -1.65
CA ARG A 73 -18.34 2.25 -2.27
C ARG A 73 -18.86 3.47 -3.04
N ASP A 74 -19.49 3.21 -4.16
CA ASP A 74 -20.21 4.25 -4.89
C ASP A 74 -21.45 4.67 -4.10
N GLU A 75 -21.82 5.95 -4.16
CA GLU A 75 -22.92 6.52 -3.38
C GLU A 75 -24.24 5.79 -3.63
N GLN A 76 -24.47 5.32 -4.85
CA GLN A 76 -25.66 4.55 -5.21
C GLN A 76 -25.80 3.20 -4.47
N PHE A 77 -24.73 2.71 -3.84
CA PHE A 77 -24.70 1.46 -3.07
C PHE A 77 -24.58 1.69 -1.55
N ILE A 78 -24.73 2.92 -1.08
CA ILE A 78 -24.77 3.28 0.34
C ILE A 78 -26.26 3.36 0.75
N PRO A 79 -26.74 2.52 1.70
CA PRO A 79 -28.15 2.49 2.13
C PRO A 79 -28.67 3.79 2.75
#